data_AF-A0A355R0R0-F1
#
_entry.id   AF-A0A355R0R0-F1
#
_cell.length_a   1.000
_cell.length_b   1.000
_cell.length_c   1.000
_cell.angle_alpha   90.00
_cell.angle_beta   90.00
_cell.angle_gamma   90.00
#
_symmetry.space_group_name_H-M   'P 1'
#
loop_
_entity.id
_entity.type
_entity.pdbx_description
1 polymer ?
#
loop_
_entity_poly.entity_id
_entity_poly.type
_entity_poly.pdbx_seq_one_letter_code
_entity_poly.pdbx_strand_id
1 'polypeptide(L)'
;MPLHALLAEPAVHTLFWSVITIGFYLVAKRLYLRWPRWWMMPLAVTPVLVATVVLALHASYHDYINGTKWLVLLLGPATVAFAVPIYEQRGLIRRQWPVLLVGMVVGSLTAVLSSWALATLVGLDGALRLSLLPRSISTPFAMEVSGD
;
A
#
# COMPACT_ATOMS: atom_id res chain seq x y z
N MET A 1 -19.13 -32.29 2.14
CA MET A 1 -18.35 -31.67 1.05
C MET A 1 -17.40 -30.69 1.69
N PRO A 2 -16.08 -30.91 1.64
CA PRO A 2 -15.20 -30.21 2.55
C PRO A 2 -14.91 -28.78 2.06
N LEU A 3 -15.03 -27.81 2.96
CA LEU A 3 -14.68 -26.39 2.73
C LEU A 3 -13.25 -26.20 2.17
N HIS A 4 -12.33 -27.13 2.45
CA HIS A 4 -10.97 -27.10 1.91
C HIS A 4 -10.91 -27.34 0.39
N ALA A 5 -11.85 -28.09 -0.20
CA ALA A 5 -11.86 -28.37 -1.63
C ALA A 5 -12.47 -27.21 -2.45
N LEU A 6 -13.40 -26.45 -1.84
CA LEU A 6 -13.96 -25.25 -2.46
C LEU A 6 -12.96 -24.08 -2.44
N LEU A 7 -12.08 -23.99 -1.43
CA LEU A 7 -11.01 -22.98 -1.36
C LEU A 7 -9.78 -23.34 -2.22
N ALA A 8 -9.66 -24.57 -2.71
CA ALA A 8 -8.59 -24.98 -3.62
C ALA A 8 -8.82 -24.47 -5.06
N GLU A 9 -10.05 -24.12 -5.41
CA GLU A 9 -10.35 -23.49 -6.69
C GLU A 9 -9.76 -22.07 -6.73
N PRO A 10 -8.86 -21.77 -7.69
CA PRO A 10 -8.15 -20.49 -7.71
C PRO A 10 -9.11 -19.29 -7.78
N ALA A 11 -10.26 -19.46 -8.44
CA ALA A 11 -11.30 -18.44 -8.53
C ALA A 11 -11.96 -18.13 -7.17
N VAL A 12 -12.24 -19.16 -6.35
CA VAL A 12 -12.87 -18.99 -5.03
C VAL A 12 -11.88 -18.34 -4.06
N HIS A 13 -10.62 -18.76 -4.10
CA HIS A 13 -9.55 -18.17 -3.30
C HIS A 13 -9.35 -16.69 -3.61
N THR A 14 -9.29 -16.32 -4.89
CA THR A 14 -9.19 -14.92 -5.33
C THR A 14 -10.40 -14.10 -4.89
N LEU A 15 -11.61 -14.63 -5.10
CA LEU A 15 -12.83 -13.93 -4.73
C LEU A 15 -12.92 -13.71 -3.21
N PHE A 16 -12.60 -14.73 -2.41
CA PHE A 16 -12.66 -14.68 -0.95
C PHE A 16 -11.78 -13.55 -0.40
N TRP A 17 -10.49 -13.55 -0.73
CA TRP A 17 -9.57 -12.53 -0.23
C TRP A 17 -9.90 -11.13 -0.73
N SER A 18 -10.33 -11.02 -1.99
CA SER A 18 -10.72 -9.73 -2.56
C SER A 18 -11.96 -9.14 -1.90
N VAL A 19 -12.98 -9.98 -1.67
CA VAL A 19 -14.22 -9.56 -1.00
C VAL A 19 -13.93 -9.15 0.45
N ILE A 20 -13.05 -9.86 1.16
CA ILE A 20 -12.63 -9.48 2.51
C ILE A 20 -11.94 -8.12 2.50
N THR A 21 -10.95 -7.91 1.62
CA THR A 21 -10.21 -6.64 1.54
C THR A 21 -11.12 -5.47 1.17
N ILE A 22 -11.98 -5.64 0.15
CA ILE A 22 -12.92 -4.60 -0.29
C ILE A 22 -13.98 -4.36 0.79
N GLY A 23 -14.53 -5.42 1.38
CA GLY A 23 -15.53 -5.34 2.44
C GLY A 23 -15.00 -4.58 3.66
N PHE A 24 -13.82 -4.93 4.15
CA PHE A 24 -13.17 -4.20 5.25
C PHE A 24 -12.86 -2.76 4.89
N TYR A 25 -12.40 -2.48 3.67
CA TYR A 25 -12.19 -1.12 3.21
C TYR A 25 -13.49 -0.31 3.24
N LEU A 26 -14.60 -0.87 2.75
CA LEU A 26 -15.90 -0.21 2.75
C LEU A 26 -16.43 0.03 4.16
N VAL A 27 -16.29 -0.95 5.05
CA VAL A 27 -16.67 -0.81 6.47
C VAL A 27 -15.84 0.27 7.14
N ALA A 28 -14.52 0.25 6.97
CA ALA A 28 -13.61 1.25 7.52
C ALA A 28 -13.90 2.65 6.94
N LYS A 29 -14.16 2.75 5.64
CA LYS A 29 -14.57 4.00 4.98
C LYS A 29 -15.88 4.54 5.53
N ARG A 30 -16.88 3.69 5.71
CA ARG A 30 -18.18 4.08 6.26
C ARG A 30 -18.06 4.54 7.71
N LEU A 31 -17.19 3.90 8.49
CA LEU A 31 -16.89 4.28 9.86
C LEU A 31 -16.13 5.61 9.92
N TYR A 32 -15.13 5.81 9.04
CA TYR A 32 -14.38 7.06 8.93
C TYR A 32 -15.28 8.25 8.55
N LEU A 33 -16.23 8.05 7.64
CA LEU A 33 -17.20 9.08 7.26
C LEU A 33 -18.13 9.47 8.42
N ARG A 34 -18.41 8.54 9.34
CA ARG A 34 -19.23 8.81 10.52
C ARG A 34 -18.42 9.44 11.65
N TRP A 35 -17.17 9.03 11.83
CA TRP A 35 -16.24 9.52 12.85
C TRP A 35 -14.87 9.80 12.23
N PRO A 36 -14.62 11.02 11.72
CA PRO A 36 -13.37 11.37 11.05
C PRO A 36 -12.25 11.60 12.07
N ARG A 37 -11.73 10.49 12.63
CA ARG A 37 -10.55 10.47 13.49
C ARG A 37 -9.35 9.96 12.70
N TRP A 38 -8.16 10.51 12.97
CA TRP A 38 -6.92 10.16 12.26
C TRP A 38 -6.55 8.68 12.34
N TRP A 39 -6.93 7.97 13.42
CA TRP A 39 -6.69 6.53 13.60
C TRP A 39 -7.66 5.67 12.79
N MET A 40 -8.80 6.24 12.40
CA MET A 40 -9.87 5.52 11.70
C MET A 40 -9.69 5.57 10.18
N MET A 41 -8.57 6.09 9.69
CA MET A 41 -8.31 6.18 8.26
C MET A 41 -8.41 4.78 7.63
N PRO A 42 -9.21 4.60 6.56
CA PRO A 42 -9.41 3.28 5.96
C PRO A 42 -8.10 2.62 5.54
N LEU A 43 -7.11 3.44 5.14
CA LEU A 43 -5.77 2.99 4.76
C LEU A 43 -4.97 2.37 5.93
N ALA A 44 -5.26 2.73 7.18
CA ALA A 44 -4.64 2.14 8.36
C ALA A 44 -5.47 0.99 8.94
N VAL A 45 -6.79 1.16 9.01
CA VAL A 45 -7.69 0.17 9.62
C VAL A 45 -7.84 -1.09 8.76
N THR A 46 -7.92 -0.95 7.44
CA THR A 46 -8.15 -2.09 6.54
C THR A 46 -7.02 -3.12 6.61
N PRO A 47 -5.73 -2.73 6.49
CA PRO A 47 -4.63 -3.70 6.60
C PRO A 47 -4.58 -4.38 7.98
N VAL A 48 -4.91 -3.67 9.07
CA VAL A 48 -4.97 -4.27 10.41
C VAL A 48 -6.07 -5.32 10.50
N LEU A 49 -7.27 -5.03 9.97
CA LEU A 49 -8.36 -6.00 9.94
C LEU A 49 -8.03 -7.22 9.07
N VAL A 50 -7.45 -7.00 7.89
CA VAL A 50 -7.01 -8.09 7.00
C VAL A 50 -5.93 -8.94 7.68
N ALA A 51 -4.91 -8.31 8.28
CA ALA A 51 -3.84 -9.02 9.00
C ALA A 51 -4.39 -9.85 10.15
N THR A 52 -5.38 -9.33 10.89
CA THR A 52 -6.06 -10.07 11.97
C THR A 52 -6.75 -11.33 11.42
N VAL A 53 -7.40 -11.24 10.26
CA VAL A 53 -8.05 -12.38 9.60
C VAL A 53 -7.03 -13.40 9.08
N VAL A 54 -5.94 -12.94 8.45
CA VAL A 54 -4.86 -13.81 7.97
C VAL A 54 -4.26 -14.61 9.12
N LEU A 55 -3.97 -13.94 10.25
CA LEU A 55 -3.44 -14.59 11.46
C LEU A 55 -4.45 -15.55 12.10
N ALA A 56 -5.73 -15.17 12.20
CA ALA A 56 -6.77 -16.03 12.76
C ALA A 56 -6.99 -17.30 11.93
N LEU A 57 -6.92 -17.19 10.60
CA LEU A 57 -7.06 -18.31 9.67
C LEU A 57 -5.77 -19.13 9.49
N HIS A 58 -4.66 -18.73 10.14
CA HIS A 58 -3.32 -19.32 9.93
C HIS A 58 -2.92 -19.39 8.45
N ALA A 59 -3.41 -18.46 7.64
CA ALA A 59 -3.09 -18.38 6.22
C ALA A 59 -1.72 -17.69 6.03
N SER A 60 -0.99 -18.06 4.99
CA SER A 60 0.27 -17.39 4.68
C SER A 60 0.02 -16.05 3.99
N TYR A 61 0.96 -15.10 4.12
CA TYR A 61 0.93 -13.87 3.33
C TYR A 61 0.94 -14.16 1.81
N HIS A 62 1.63 -15.23 1.40
CA HIS A 62 1.64 -15.69 0.01
C HIS A 62 0.24 -16.07 -0.49
N ASP A 63 -0.58 -16.71 0.35
CA ASP A 63 -1.95 -17.06 -0.02
C ASP A 63 -2.81 -15.80 -0.22
N TYR A 64 -2.67 -14.82 0.68
CA TYR A 64 -3.37 -13.55 0.59
C TYR A 64 -2.99 -12.74 -0.67
N ILE A 65 -1.69 -12.59 -0.93
CA ILE A 65 -1.20 -11.78 -2.06
C ILE A 65 -1.55 -12.45 -3.40
N ASN A 66 -1.50 -13.79 -3.48
CA ASN A 66 -1.96 -14.54 -4.64
C ASN A 66 -3.47 -14.35 -4.86
N GLY A 67 -4.27 -14.37 -3.80
CA GLY A 67 -5.71 -14.12 -3.85
C GLY A 67 -6.07 -12.68 -4.25
N THR A 68 -5.18 -11.71 -4.05
CA THR A 68 -5.42 -10.29 -4.35
C THR A 68 -4.56 -9.74 -5.50
N LYS A 69 -3.88 -10.60 -6.24
CA LYS A 69 -2.93 -10.22 -7.31
C LYS A 69 -3.55 -9.31 -8.37
N TRP A 70 -4.82 -9.50 -8.72
CA TRP A 70 -5.50 -8.61 -9.68
C TRP A 70 -5.71 -7.20 -9.14
N LEU A 71 -5.91 -7.02 -7.82
CA LEU A 71 -5.96 -5.69 -7.19
C LEU A 71 -4.60 -5.00 -7.29
N VAL A 72 -3.52 -5.76 -7.14
CA VAL A 72 -2.15 -5.26 -7.37
C VAL A 72 -1.96 -4.87 -8.84
N LEU A 73 -2.46 -5.67 -9.78
CA LEU A 73 -2.39 -5.35 -11.21
C LEU A 73 -3.08 -4.02 -11.55
N LEU A 74 -4.15 -3.65 -10.83
CA LEU A 74 -4.83 -2.36 -10.98
C LEU A 74 -3.97 -1.15 -10.57
N LEU A 75 -2.83 -1.35 -9.89
CA LEU A 75 -1.89 -0.27 -9.64
C LEU A 75 -1.30 0.29 -10.94
N GLY A 76 -1.11 -0.54 -11.98
CA GLY A 76 -0.63 -0.11 -13.29
C GLY A 76 -1.53 0.94 -13.99
N PRO A 77 -2.83 0.68 -14.22
CA PRO A 77 -3.72 1.71 -14.76
C PRO A 77 -3.89 2.89 -13.80
N ALA A 78 -3.81 2.68 -12.48
CA ALA A 78 -3.84 3.78 -11.51
C ALA A 78 -2.62 4.71 -11.61
N THR A 79 -1.41 4.19 -11.84
CA THR A 79 -0.21 5.02 -12.06
C THR A 79 -0.29 5.80 -13.36
N VAL A 80 -0.81 5.18 -14.43
CA VAL A 80 -1.07 5.88 -15.69
C VAL A 80 -2.10 7.00 -15.47
N ALA A 81 -3.16 6.74 -14.70
CA ALA A 81 -4.15 7.76 -14.36
C ALA A 81 -3.55 8.92 -13.54
N PHE A 82 -2.54 8.68 -12.70
CA PHE A 82 -1.81 9.74 -12.00
C PHE A 82 -0.98 10.64 -12.92
N ALA A 83 -0.66 10.21 -14.14
CA ALA A 83 0.01 11.07 -15.12
C ALA A 83 -0.92 12.17 -15.66
N VAL A 84 -2.25 11.97 -15.64
CA VAL A 84 -3.24 12.94 -16.13
C VAL A 84 -3.13 14.30 -15.42
N PRO A 85 -3.20 14.41 -14.08
CA PRO A 85 -3.07 15.70 -13.41
C PRO A 85 -1.70 16.35 -13.63
N ILE A 86 -0.62 15.57 -13.80
CA ILE A 86 0.72 16.09 -14.14
C ILE A 86 0.71 16.73 -15.53
N TYR A 87 0.06 16.08 -16.50
CA TYR A 87 -0.08 16.61 -17.86
C TYR A 87 -0.95 17.87 -17.90
N GLU A 88 -2.05 17.90 -17.16
CA GLU A 88 -2.92 19.07 -17.06
C GLU A 88 -2.19 20.27 -16.41
N GLN A 89 -1.42 20.02 -15.36
CA GLN A 89 -0.66 21.05 -14.62
C GLN A 89 0.75 21.29 -15.18
N ARG A 90 1.07 20.78 -16.39
CA ARG A 90 2.42 20.89 -16.98
C ARG A 90 2.93 22.33 -17.10
N GLY A 91 2.04 23.29 -17.30
CA GLY A 91 2.39 24.72 -17.38
C GLY A 91 2.89 25.26 -16.04
N LEU A 92 2.22 24.91 -14.94
CA LEU A 92 2.64 25.26 -13.58
C LEU A 92 3.96 24.60 -13.23
N ILE A 93 4.09 23.29 -13.54
CA ILE A 93 5.31 22.53 -13.29
C ILE A 93 6.49 23.16 -14.05
N ARG A 94 6.33 23.49 -15.34
CA ARG A 94 7.38 24.15 -16.13
C ARG A 94 7.76 25.53 -15.59
N ARG A 95 6.83 26.26 -14.98
CA ARG A 95 7.12 27.58 -14.40
C ARG A 95 7.89 27.47 -13.08
N GLN A 96 7.67 26.40 -12.32
CA GLN A 96 8.22 26.21 -10.96
C GLN A 96 9.17 25.01 -10.83
N TRP A 97 9.65 24.45 -11.93
CA TRP A 97 10.46 23.23 -11.94
C TRP A 97 11.70 23.28 -11.03
N PRO A 98 12.44 24.40 -10.87
CA PRO A 98 13.62 24.40 -10.00
C PRO A 98 13.23 24.25 -8.53
N VAL A 99 12.16 24.93 -8.12
CA VAL A 99 11.64 24.87 -6.74
C VAL A 99 11.10 23.48 -6.42
N LEU A 100 10.35 22.89 -7.36
CA LEU A 100 9.82 21.53 -7.23
C LEU A 100 10.96 20.50 -7.14
N LEU A 101 12.00 20.64 -7.97
CA LEU A 101 13.13 19.73 -7.98
C LEU A 101 13.92 19.80 -6.66
N VAL A 102 14.26 21.01 -6.21
CA VAL A 102 14.98 21.19 -4.93
C VAL A 102 14.14 20.66 -3.77
N GLY A 103 12.84 20.99 -3.72
CA GLY A 103 11.93 20.49 -2.69
C GLY A 103 11.83 18.96 -2.69
N MET A 104 11.75 18.35 -3.87
CA MET A 104 11.71 16.89 -4.02
C MET A 104 13.00 16.22 -3.56
N VAL A 105 14.17 16.75 -3.95
CA VAL A 105 15.48 16.20 -3.54
C VAL A 105 15.66 16.32 -2.03
N VAL A 106 15.47 17.51 -1.46
CA VAL A 106 15.64 17.75 -0.02
C VAL A 106 14.62 16.94 0.79
N GLY A 107 13.36 16.91 0.36
CA GLY A 107 12.29 16.14 1.01
C GLY A 107 12.57 14.64 0.98
N SER A 108 12.98 14.11 -0.17
CA SER A 108 13.30 12.68 -0.32
C SER A 108 14.50 12.29 0.53
N LEU A 109 15.57 13.09 0.52
CA LEU A 109 16.75 12.86 1.34
C LEU A 109 16.41 12.90 2.83
N THR A 110 15.61 13.88 3.26
CA THR A 110 15.16 14.01 4.65
C THR A 110 14.30 12.80 5.07
N ALA A 111 13.39 12.34 4.21
CA ALA A 111 12.54 11.18 4.48
C ALA A 111 13.36 9.88 4.61
N VAL A 112 14.33 9.66 3.72
CA VAL A 112 15.21 8.49 3.77
C VAL A 112 16.11 8.53 5.00
N LEU A 113 16.79 9.65 5.26
CA LEU A 113 17.70 9.79 6.40
C LEU A 113 16.96 9.68 7.74
N SER A 114 15.78 10.29 7.87
CA SER A 114 14.98 10.19 9.10
C SER A 114 14.47 8.77 9.34
N SER A 115 13.99 8.08 8.29
CA SER A 115 13.54 6.69 8.39
C SER A 115 14.68 5.76 8.78
N TRP A 116 15.87 5.94 8.18
CA TRP A 116 17.07 5.17 8.50
C TRP A 116 17.58 5.44 9.93
N ALA A 117 17.59 6.70 10.37
CA ALA A 117 17.98 7.06 11.73
C ALA A 117 17.04 6.46 12.77
N LEU A 118 15.73 6.57 12.57
CA LEU A 118 14.72 5.98 13.47
C LEU A 118 14.83 4.44 13.51
N ALA A 119 14.99 3.79 12.36
CA ALA A 119 15.17 2.34 12.31
C ALA A 119 16.43 1.88 13.08
N THR A 120 17.50 2.69 13.04
CA THR A 120 18.73 2.44 13.81
C THR A 120 18.51 2.60 15.30
N LEU A 121 17.82 3.67 15.71
CA LEU A 121 17.54 3.96 17.13
C LEU A 121 16.65 2.90 17.77
N VAL A 122 15.71 2.33 16.99
CA VAL A 122 14.82 1.25 17.44
C VAL A 122 15.53 -0.13 17.39
N GLY A 123 16.73 -0.22 16.80
CA GLY A 123 17.50 -1.46 16.71
C GLY A 123 16.94 -2.48 15.73
N LEU A 124 16.29 -2.03 14.64
CA LEU A 124 15.74 -2.94 13.62
C LEU A 124 16.85 -3.63 12.82
N ASP A 125 16.64 -4.92 12.53
CA ASP A 125 17.52 -5.74 11.70
C ASP A 125 17.76 -5.14 10.30
N GLY A 126 18.92 -5.44 9.72
CA GLY A 126 19.35 -4.89 8.43
C GLY A 126 18.33 -5.10 7.30
N ALA A 127 17.72 -6.29 7.22
CA ALA A 127 16.70 -6.59 6.21
C ALA A 127 15.44 -5.74 6.39
N LEU A 128 14.92 -5.65 7.62
CA LEU A 128 13.74 -4.82 7.95
C LEU A 128 14.00 -3.34 7.71
N ARG A 129 15.21 -2.86 7.99
CA ARG A 129 15.62 -1.48 7.76
C ARG A 129 15.70 -1.14 6.28
N LEU A 130 16.16 -2.06 5.44
CA LEU A 130 16.17 -1.88 3.97
C LEU A 130 14.75 -1.84 3.41
N SER A 131 13.83 -2.68 3.90
CA SER A 131 12.42 -2.66 3.49
C SER A 131 11.65 -1.39 3.87
N LEU A 132 12.20 -0.56 4.78
CA LEU A 132 11.59 0.72 5.15
C LEU A 132 11.98 1.86 4.21
N LEU A 133 13.04 1.71 3.41
CA LEU A 133 13.51 2.75 2.49
C LEU A 133 12.46 3.12 1.41
N PRO A 134 11.71 2.19 0.80
CA PRO A 134 10.69 2.49 -0.21
C PRO A 134 9.42 3.14 0.37
N ARG A 135 9.24 3.18 1.70
CA ARG A 135 8.02 3.69 2.36
C ARG A 135 7.68 5.13 1.99
N SER A 136 8.69 5.96 1.70
CA SER A 136 8.52 7.37 1.35
C SER A 136 8.00 7.57 -0.08
N ILE A 137 8.00 6.51 -0.88
CA ILE A 137 7.50 6.51 -2.26
C ILE A 137 6.01 6.12 -2.21
N SER A 138 5.16 6.76 -3.03
CA SER A 138 3.75 6.38 -3.05
C SER A 138 3.60 4.92 -3.50
N THR A 139 2.74 4.17 -2.80
CA THR A 139 2.56 2.71 -2.86
C THR A 139 2.78 2.07 -4.24
N PRO A 140 2.15 2.53 -5.34
CA PRO A 140 2.38 1.89 -6.63
C PRO A 140 3.83 1.96 -7.11
N PHE A 141 4.53 3.09 -6.96
CA PHE A 141 5.94 3.18 -7.36
C PHE A 141 6.86 2.47 -6.35
N ALA A 142 6.48 2.44 -5.07
CA ALA A 142 7.23 1.68 -4.06
C ALA A 142 7.24 0.18 -4.38
N MET A 143 6.10 -0.37 -4.79
CA MET A 143 5.98 -1.79 -5.18
C MET A 143 6.81 -2.13 -6.41
N GLU A 144 6.87 -1.22 -7.40
CA GLU A 144 7.72 -1.40 -8.59
C GLU A 144 9.22 -1.38 -8.26
N VAL A 145 9.65 -0.47 -7.38
CA VAL A 145 11.07 -0.31 -6.99
C VAL A 145 11.53 -1.40 -6.01
N SER A 146 10.61 -1.94 -5.20
CA SER A 146 10.90 -2.99 -4.21
C SER A 146 10.82 -4.39 -4.79
N GLY A 147 10.71 -4.53 -6.12
CA GLY A 147 10.51 -5.80 -6.79
C GLY A 147 11.57 -6.85 -6.43
N ASP A 148 11.12 -7.87 -5.70
CA ASP A 148 11.44 -9.27 -5.99
C ASP A 148 10.67 -9.72 -7.24
#